data_AF-W6LC59-F1
#
_entry.id   AF-W6LC59-F1
#
_cell.length_a   1.000
_cell.length_b   1.000
_cell.length_c   1.000
_cell.angle_alpha   90.00
_cell.angle_beta   90.00
_cell.angle_gamma   90.00
#
_symmetry.space_group_name_H-M   'P 1'
#
loop_
_entity.id
_entity.type
_entity.pdbx_description
1 polymer ?
#
loop_
_entity_poly.entity_id
_entity_poly.type
_entity_poly.pdbx_seq_one_letter_code
_entity_poly.pdbx_strand_id
1 'polypeptide(L)'
;MDPNGGFVYVSALTPQNPSALIQTPNTLLNIDQPVRLVLGLALGTEDSVRNLSQSLKPQVEAAHMTTKITLAERILEDLCNFTLSYARSIKPGELPSELITANEEYILMPASFVTKWKERVMTKLKKDESFWN
;
A
#
# COMPACT_ATOMS: atom_id res chain seq x y z
N MET A 1 -1.62 8.05 17.50
CA MET A 1 -2.09 8.40 18.85
C MET A 1 -3.09 9.52 18.69
N ASP A 2 -4.24 9.44 19.36
CA ASP A 2 -5.06 10.63 19.57
C ASP A 2 -4.20 11.65 20.33
N PRO A 3 -4.03 12.90 19.85
CA PRO A 3 -3.22 13.92 20.52
C PRO A 3 -3.67 14.21 21.96
N ASN A 4 -4.86 13.75 22.36
CA ASN A 4 -5.42 13.94 23.69
C ASN A 4 -5.15 12.79 24.70
N GLY A 5 -4.36 11.77 24.33
CA GLY A 5 -3.98 10.69 25.26
C GLY A 5 -5.10 9.69 25.60
N GLY A 6 -6.11 9.56 24.74
CA GLY A 6 -7.22 8.62 24.92
C GLY A 6 -6.91 7.17 24.54
N PHE A 7 -7.66 6.23 25.12
CA PHE A 7 -7.68 4.83 24.67
C PHE A 7 -8.40 4.70 23.33
N VAL A 8 -7.84 3.90 22.43
CA VAL A 8 -8.46 3.55 21.15
C VAL A 8 -9.00 2.13 21.24
N TYR A 9 -10.25 1.92 20.85
CA TYR A 9 -10.82 0.58 20.74
C TYR A 9 -10.10 -0.20 19.64
N VAL A 10 -9.60 -1.40 19.96
CA VAL A 10 -8.83 -2.23 19.02
C VAL A 10 -9.52 -3.54 18.67
N SER A 11 -10.19 -4.17 19.63
CA SER A 11 -10.90 -5.43 19.42
C SER A 11 -11.77 -5.75 20.64
N ALA A 12 -12.58 -6.81 20.52
CA ALA A 12 -13.32 -7.39 21.61
C ALA A 12 -13.14 -8.91 21.65
N LEU A 13 -13.18 -9.44 22.87
CA LEU A 13 -13.17 -10.87 23.15
C LEU A 13 -14.60 -11.27 23.48
N THR A 14 -15.12 -12.29 22.81
CA THR A 14 -16.45 -12.86 23.08
C THR A 14 -16.32 -14.34 23.41
N PRO A 15 -17.35 -14.98 24.01
CA PRO A 15 -17.32 -16.42 24.24
C PRO A 15 -17.08 -17.23 22.95
N GLN A 16 -17.53 -16.73 21.80
CA GLN A 16 -17.35 -17.36 20.49
C GLN A 16 -15.97 -17.07 19.89
N ASN A 17 -15.35 -15.93 20.22
CA ASN A 17 -14.00 -15.53 19.80
C ASN A 17 -13.18 -15.11 21.03
N PRO A 18 -12.59 -16.09 21.77
CA PRO A 18 -11.91 -15.82 23.04
C PRO A 18 -10.50 -15.22 22.88
N SER A 19 -10.05 -15.02 21.64
CA SER A 19 -8.74 -14.45 21.32
C SER A 19 -8.84 -13.45 20.18
N ALA A 20 -8.03 -12.39 20.23
CA ALA A 20 -7.92 -11.40 19.17
C ALA A 20 -6.45 -11.08 18.86
N LEU A 21 -6.16 -10.90 17.57
CA LEU A 21 -4.86 -10.39 17.11
C LEU A 21 -4.96 -8.88 16.94
N ILE A 22 -4.07 -8.15 17.58
CA ILE A 22 -4.01 -6.69 17.50
C ILE A 22 -2.78 -6.33 16.68
N GLN A 23 -3.00 -5.71 15.52
CA GLN A 23 -1.90 -5.24 14.70
C GLN A 23 -1.31 -3.97 15.30
N THR A 24 -0.01 -3.99 15.59
CA THR A 24 0.70 -2.84 16.15
C THR A 24 0.90 -1.78 15.06
N PRO A 25 0.56 -0.50 15.31
CA PRO A 25 0.80 0.56 14.33
C PRO A 25 2.27 0.64 13.94
N ASN A 26 2.56 0.78 12.64
CA ASN A 26 3.93 0.90 12.11
C ASN A 26 4.71 2.07 12.72
N THR A 27 4.02 3.10 13.21
CA THR A 27 4.63 4.22 13.94
C THR A 27 5.42 3.76 15.17
N LEU A 28 5.09 2.61 15.76
CA LEU A 28 5.81 2.05 16.91
C LEU A 28 7.09 1.31 16.52
N LEU A 29 7.26 0.97 15.25
CA LEU A 29 8.40 0.20 14.76
C LEU A 29 9.62 1.07 14.41
N ASN A 30 9.45 2.39 14.35
CA ASN A 30 10.45 3.34 13.86
C ASN A 30 10.84 4.37 14.92
N ILE A 31 10.98 3.92 16.18
CA ILE A 31 11.26 4.78 17.33
C ILE A 31 12.52 4.26 18.04
N ASP A 32 13.51 5.12 18.19
CA ASP A 32 14.80 4.82 18.83
C ASP A 32 14.73 4.80 20.36
N GLN A 33 13.53 4.94 20.93
CA GLN A 33 13.26 5.02 22.35
C GLN A 33 12.16 4.04 22.76
N PRO A 34 12.23 3.46 23.96
CA PRO A 34 11.20 2.56 24.46
C PRO A 34 9.83 3.23 24.54
N VAL A 35 8.83 2.65 23.87
CA VAL A 35 7.44 3.13 23.95
C VAL A 35 6.66 2.25 24.93
N ARG A 36 6.03 2.89 25.92
CA ARG A 36 5.12 2.20 26.84
C ARG A 36 3.75 2.04 26.19
N LEU A 37 3.35 0.80 25.96
CA LEU A 37 2.01 0.44 25.51
C LEU A 37 1.13 0.06 26.69
N VAL A 38 -0.12 0.52 26.69
CA VAL A 38 -1.11 0.21 27.72
C VAL A 38 -2.32 -0.40 27.04
N LEU A 39 -2.69 -1.62 27.46
CA LEU A 39 -3.89 -2.31 27.02
C LEU A 39 -4.95 -2.20 28.11
N GLY A 40 -6.08 -1.57 27.77
CA GLY A 40 -7.25 -1.49 28.63
C GLY A 40 -8.26 -2.58 28.27
N LEU A 41 -8.78 -3.29 29.27
CA LEU A 41 -9.87 -4.24 29.11
C LEU A 41 -11.12 -3.66 29.79
N ALA A 42 -12.22 -3.62 29.06
CA ALA A 42 -13.50 -3.15 29.58
C ALA A 42 -14.58 -4.20 29.27
N LEU A 43 -15.37 -4.55 30.30
CA LEU A 43 -16.56 -5.37 30.13
C LEU A 43 -17.68 -4.50 29.58
N GLY A 44 -18.32 -4.97 28.52
CA GLY A 44 -19.46 -4.30 27.88
C GLY A 44 -20.53 -5.31 27.50
N THR A 45 -21.72 -4.81 27.19
CA THR A 45 -22.78 -5.64 26.61
C THR A 45 -22.43 -6.03 25.17
N GLU A 46 -22.98 -7.15 24.69
CA GLU A 46 -22.74 -7.60 23.31
C GLU A 46 -23.15 -6.53 22.28
N ASP A 47 -24.25 -5.81 22.51
CA ASP A 47 -24.70 -4.74 21.63
C ASP A 47 -23.71 -3.56 21.58
N SER A 48 -23.19 -3.12 22.73
CA SER A 48 -22.18 -2.05 22.78
C SER A 48 -20.90 -2.44 22.05
N VAL A 49 -20.44 -3.68 22.24
CA VAL A 49 -19.26 -4.22 21.55
C VAL A 49 -19.48 -4.30 20.04
N ARG A 50 -20.67 -4.73 19.61
CA ARG A 50 -21.03 -4.83 18.20
C ARG A 50 -21.05 -3.45 17.52
N ASN A 51 -21.64 -2.45 18.18
CA ASN A 51 -21.69 -1.08 17.68
C ASN A 51 -20.30 -0.46 17.53
N LEU A 52 -19.41 -0.66 18.52
CA LEU A 52 -18.01 -0.23 18.45
C LEU A 52 -17.26 -0.91 17.31
N SER A 53 -17.44 -2.22 17.16
CA SER A 53 -16.79 -3.00 16.11
C SER A 53 -17.25 -2.61 14.70
N GLN A 54 -18.55 -2.32 14.53
CA GLN A 54 -19.12 -1.89 13.25
C GLN A 54 -18.68 -0.47 12.86
N SER A 55 -18.46 0.42 13.84
CA SER A 55 -17.96 1.77 13.56
C SER A 55 -16.49 1.78 13.13
N LEU A 56 -15.66 0.85 13.62
CA LEU A 56 -14.22 0.81 13.32
C LEU A 56 -13.84 -0.01 12.09
N LYS A 57 -14.58 -1.08 11.76
CA LYS A 57 -14.28 -1.92 10.58
C LYS A 57 -14.09 -1.10 9.29
N PRO A 58 -14.98 -0.16 8.93
CA PRO A 58 -14.83 0.63 7.71
C PRO A 58 -13.58 1.52 7.73
N GLN A 59 -13.20 2.03 8.91
CA GLN A 59 -12.04 2.92 9.04
C GLN A 59 -10.72 2.14 8.91
N VAL A 60 -10.65 0.97 9.53
CA VAL A 60 -9.47 0.09 9.45
C VAL A 60 -9.31 -0.46 8.03
N GLU A 61 -10.39 -0.93 7.42
CA GLU A 61 -10.40 -1.39 6.03
C GLU A 61 -10.01 -0.26 5.06
N ALA A 62 -10.54 0.95 5.24
CA ALA A 62 -10.16 2.11 4.45
C ALA A 62 -8.69 2.51 4.62
N ALA A 63 -8.15 2.44 5.84
CA ALA A 63 -6.74 2.72 6.12
C ALA A 63 -5.82 1.67 5.48
N HIS A 64 -6.20 0.38 5.52
CA HIS A 64 -5.47 -0.69 4.84
C HIS A 64 -5.51 -0.53 3.33
N MET A 65 -6.67 -0.24 2.75
CA MET A 65 -6.81 0.01 1.31
C MET A 65 -5.99 1.21 0.87
N THR A 66 -6.02 2.30 1.64
CA THR A 66 -5.20 3.50 1.37
C THR A 66 -3.72 3.15 1.39
N THR A 67 -3.26 2.41 2.41
CA THR A 67 -1.85 1.98 2.50
C THR A 67 -1.44 1.09 1.33
N LYS A 68 -2.31 0.14 0.93
CA LYS A 68 -2.09 -0.73 -0.24
C LYS A 68 -1.97 0.08 -1.53
N ILE A 69 -2.86 1.04 -1.73
CA ILE A 69 -2.83 1.94 -2.89
C ILE A 69 -1.51 2.71 -2.91
N THR A 70 -1.13 3.37 -1.80
CA THR A 70 0.11 4.15 -1.73
C THR A 70 1.36 3.30 -2.00
N LEU A 71 1.41 2.06 -1.49
CA LEU A 71 2.51 1.15 -1.77
C LEU A 71 2.57 0.76 -3.25
N ALA A 72 1.42 0.44 -3.86
CA ALA A 72 1.37 0.08 -5.28
C ALA A 72 1.72 1.26 -6.19
N GLU A 73 1.30 2.48 -5.85
CA GLU A 73 1.70 3.70 -6.56
C GLU A 73 3.22 3.85 -6.55
N ARG A 74 3.85 3.66 -5.38
CA ARG A 74 5.30 3.75 -5.23
C ARG A 74 6.03 2.67 -6.02
N ILE A 75 5.59 1.42 -5.94
CA ILE A 75 6.19 0.31 -6.70
C ILE A 75 6.09 0.55 -8.20
N LEU A 76 4.93 1.02 -8.67
CA LEU A 76 4.71 1.33 -10.09
C LEU A 76 5.61 2.48 -10.55
N GLU A 77 5.76 3.51 -9.72
CA GLU A 77 6.66 4.63 -9.99
C GLU A 77 8.12 4.18 -10.08
N ASP A 78 8.58 3.40 -9.10
CA ASP A 78 9.95 2.87 -9.07
C ASP A 78 10.22 1.97 -10.29
N LEU A 79 9.28 1.12 -10.69
CA LEU A 79 9.40 0.27 -11.87
C LEU A 79 9.48 1.09 -13.18
N CYS A 80 8.63 2.10 -13.33
CA CYS A 80 8.65 2.97 -14.50
C CYS A 80 9.96 3.78 -14.56
N ASN A 81 10.42 4.32 -13.43
CA ASN A 81 11.68 5.05 -13.33
C ASN A 81 12.88 4.14 -13.67
N PHE A 82 12.89 2.92 -13.14
CA PHE A 82 13.88 1.91 -13.47
C PHE A 82 13.88 1.61 -14.97
N THR A 83 12.73 1.35 -15.56
CA THR A 83 12.60 1.06 -17.01
C THR A 83 13.07 2.24 -17.86
N LEU A 84 12.67 3.46 -17.51
CA LEU A 84 13.04 4.68 -18.24
C LEU A 84 14.53 5.05 -18.06
N SER A 85 15.20 4.58 -17.00
CA SER A 85 16.65 4.78 -16.83
C SER A 85 17.49 4.08 -17.92
N TYR A 86 16.94 3.02 -18.52
CA TYR A 86 17.53 2.33 -19.67
C TYR A 86 17.11 2.94 -21.00
N ALA A 87 16.18 3.91 -21.01
CA ALA A 87 15.76 4.55 -22.24
C ALA A 87 16.95 5.20 -22.93
N ARG A 88 16.99 5.06 -24.26
CA ARG A 88 17.98 5.69 -25.13
C ARG A 88 17.24 6.50 -26.18
N SER A 89 17.74 7.70 -26.46
CA SER A 89 17.26 8.49 -27.59
C SER A 89 17.95 7.96 -28.84
N ILE A 90 17.17 7.49 -29.81
CA ILE A 90 17.66 7.07 -31.12
C ILE A 90 17.39 8.24 -32.05
N LYS A 91 18.45 8.88 -32.57
CA LYS A 91 18.26 9.97 -33.53
C LYS A 91 17.83 9.42 -34.90
N PRO A 92 17.13 10.22 -35.72
CA PRO A 92 16.82 9.84 -37.09
C PRO A 92 18.10 9.52 -37.87
N GLY A 93 18.27 8.27 -38.29
CA GLY A 93 19.45 7.79 -39.02
C GLY A 93 20.43 6.93 -38.20
N GLU A 94 20.30 6.88 -36.87
CA GLU A 94 21.07 5.96 -36.03
C GLU A 94 20.44 4.55 -36.05
N LEU A 95 21.24 3.53 -36.32
CA LEU A 95 20.79 2.14 -36.24
C LEU A 95 20.84 1.67 -34.78
N PRO A 96 19.78 1.00 -34.27
CA PRO A 96 19.77 0.48 -32.90
C PRO A 96 20.94 -0.47 -32.57
N SER A 97 21.52 -1.10 -33.59
CA SER A 97 22.68 -1.98 -33.50
C SER A 97 23.95 -1.30 -32.99
N GLU A 98 24.06 0.03 -33.09
CA GLU A 98 25.21 0.78 -32.56
C GLU A 98 25.08 1.08 -31.05
N LEU A 99 23.86 1.05 -30.52
CA LEU A 99 23.55 1.35 -29.12
C LEU A 99 23.47 0.09 -28.24
N ILE A 100 23.37 -1.08 -28.86
CA ILE A 100 23.16 -2.37 -28.19
C ILE A 100 24.35 -3.28 -28.51
N THR A 101 25.33 -3.33 -27.61
CA THR A 101 26.61 -4.02 -27.80
C THR A 101 26.56 -5.53 -27.54
N ALA A 102 25.39 -6.13 -27.36
CA ALA A 102 25.27 -7.49 -26.87
C ALA A 102 24.55 -8.41 -27.87
N ASN A 103 25.04 -9.65 -27.99
CA ASN A 103 24.67 -10.66 -29.00
C ASN A 103 23.26 -11.28 -28.87
N GLU A 104 22.37 -10.72 -28.04
CA GLU A 104 21.05 -11.29 -27.78
C GLU A 104 19.97 -10.66 -28.69
N GLU A 105 18.81 -11.31 -28.80
CA GLU A 105 17.64 -10.72 -29.47
C GLU A 105 16.92 -9.76 -28.50
N TYR A 106 16.66 -8.51 -28.93
CA TYR A 106 15.98 -7.51 -28.10
C TYR A 106 14.70 -7.01 -28.73
N ILE A 107 13.73 -6.70 -27.87
CA ILE A 107 12.51 -5.98 -28.24
C ILE A 107 12.61 -4.57 -27.70
N LEU A 108 12.64 -3.59 -28.59
CA LEU A 108 12.62 -2.18 -28.23
C LEU A 108 11.19 -1.71 -28.02
N MET A 109 10.97 -1.00 -26.92
CA MET A 109 9.68 -0.44 -26.57
C MET A 109 9.77 1.09 -26.56
N PRO A 110 8.83 1.81 -27.21
CA PRO A 110 8.78 3.27 -27.10
C PRO A 110 8.57 3.71 -25.66
N ALA A 111 9.33 4.70 -25.19
CA ALA A 111 9.15 5.27 -23.85
C ALA A 111 7.70 5.78 -23.62
N SER A 112 7.05 6.25 -24.68
CA SER A 112 5.64 6.68 -24.68
C SER A 112 4.65 5.55 -24.37
N PHE A 113 5.02 4.29 -24.61
CA PHE A 113 4.22 3.15 -24.20
C PHE A 113 4.26 2.97 -22.68
N VAL A 114 5.45 3.05 -22.09
CA VAL A 114 5.66 2.91 -20.63
C VAL A 114 4.89 3.98 -19.87
N THR A 115 4.93 5.24 -20.34
CA THR A 115 4.19 6.34 -19.71
C THR A 115 2.68 6.16 -19.80
N LYS A 116 2.15 5.82 -21.00
CA LYS A 116 0.72 5.53 -21.18
C LYS A 116 0.26 4.33 -20.37
N TRP A 117 1.11 3.32 -20.21
CA TRP A 117 0.83 2.16 -19.38
C TRP A 117 0.76 2.55 -17.90
N LYS A 118 1.72 3.33 -17.40
CA LYS A 118 1.70 3.89 -16.02
C LYS A 118 0.37 4.60 -15.74
N GLU A 119 -0.06 5.50 -16.63
CA GLU A 119 -1.32 6.25 -16.47
C GLU A 119 -2.55 5.34 -16.41
N ARG A 120 -2.62 4.32 -17.28
CA ARG A 120 -3.74 3.36 -17.28
C ARG A 120 -3.77 2.54 -16.00
N VAL A 121 -2.63 2.05 -15.53
CA VAL A 121 -2.54 1.26 -14.29
C VAL A 121 -2.88 2.13 -13.09
N MET A 122 -2.36 3.36 -12.99
CA MET A 122 -2.72 4.32 -11.95
C MET A 122 -4.22 4.61 -11.90
N THR A 123 -4.86 4.72 -13.08
CA THR A 123 -6.31 4.92 -13.16
C THR A 123 -7.08 3.73 -12.62
N LYS A 124 -6.64 2.49 -12.92
CA LYS A 124 -7.26 1.27 -12.40
C LYS A 124 -7.06 1.11 -10.91
N LEU A 125 -5.83 1.32 -10.41
CA LEU A 125 -5.49 1.25 -8.98
C LEU A 125 -6.41 2.11 -8.10
N LYS A 126 -6.78 3.31 -8.59
CA LYS A 126 -7.60 4.27 -7.83
C LYS A 126 -9.10 4.08 -7.96
N LYS A 127 -9.58 3.59 -9.12
CA LYS A 127 -11.01 3.62 -9.46
C LYS A 127 -11.67 2.25 -9.45
N ASP A 128 -10.89 1.18 -9.51
CA ASP A 128 -11.43 -0.16 -9.69
C ASP A 128 -11.19 -0.99 -8.43
N GLU A 129 -12.25 -1.16 -7.62
CA GLU A 129 -12.19 -2.03 -6.44
C GLU A 129 -11.91 -3.49 -6.82
N SER A 130 -12.28 -3.92 -8.03
CA SER A 130 -12.01 -5.27 -8.53
C SER A 130 -10.54 -5.50 -8.90
N PHE A 131 -9.74 -4.43 -9.02
CA PHE A 131 -8.30 -4.56 -9.21
C PHE A 131 -7.61 -5.26 -8.03
N TRP A 132 -8.19 -5.13 -6.84
CA TRP A 132 -7.60 -5.58 -5.57
C TRP A 132 -8.12 -6.94 -5.08
N ASN A 133 -9.11 -7.52 -5.78
CA ASN A 133 -9.72 -8.82 -5.48
C ASN A 133 -9.16 -9.91 -6.39
#